data_AF-A0A531NB17-F1
#
_entry.id   AF-A0A531NB17-F1
#
_cell.length_a   1.000
_cell.length_b   1.000
_cell.length_c   1.000
_cell.angle_alpha   90.00
_cell.angle_beta   90.00
_cell.angle_gamma   90.00
#
_symmetry.space_group_name_H-M   'P 1'
#
loop_
_entity.id
_entity.type
_entity.pdbx_description
1 polymer ?
#
loop_
_entity_poly.entity_id
_entity_poly.type
_entity_poly.pdbx_seq_one_letter_code
_entity_poly.pdbx_strand_id
1 'polypeptide(L)'
;MSESFWDSTKLPGVTITPDPIPNVRSLRSGSMFSPEFGGMTANIEFEALTGFSNAFLPAGSIPYQQYVRTPTPSMATFLKSEGYRARAIHPGTNWFWNRGAVYADFGFNDFKSEETLPPMEKRGPLASDAAMTDEIIREADAFIRSFGYIMPPFAYWSPEEMKARQVDSSAIFTSRLGWDITDYGQGKFDDLGLFLFTVRNGRYEDMKKGMGMLYAEKIMISRKEQMSPMHRHNIKAEDIINRGGGKLVLELFMHDRDGGIDPRAEVSVPVDGTIHRLPAGGLLKLDPGQSVTLLPGVWHAFWAEGKDVLIGEVSTVNDDRTDNVFREPIGRFADIEEDTPPLHLLVADYDKWLG
;
A
#
# COMPACT_ATOMS: atom_id res chain seq x y z
N MET A 1 7.98 8.71 12.71
CA MET A 1 8.70 8.73 14.00
C MET A 1 7.71 8.28 15.06
N SER A 2 8.01 7.23 15.82
CA SER A 2 7.14 6.80 16.93
C SER A 2 7.42 7.69 18.15
N GLU A 3 6.44 8.50 18.55
CA GLU A 3 6.60 9.52 19.57
C GLU A 3 6.92 8.90 20.93
N SER A 4 7.99 9.38 21.58
CA SER A 4 8.43 8.95 22.91
C SER A 4 8.69 7.44 23.09
N PHE A 5 8.75 6.66 22.01
CA PHE A 5 9.00 5.22 22.08
C PHE A 5 10.44 4.91 22.50
N TRP A 6 10.60 4.09 23.54
CA TRP A 6 11.88 3.51 23.94
C TRP A 6 11.68 2.21 24.73
N ASP A 7 12.70 1.34 24.74
CA ASP A 7 12.67 0.06 25.46
C ASP A 7 12.80 0.27 26.98
N SER A 8 11.66 0.41 27.66
CA SER A 8 11.58 0.70 29.09
C SER A 8 12.13 -0.41 29.98
N THR A 9 12.28 -1.64 29.47
CA THR A 9 12.93 -2.74 30.22
C THR A 9 14.44 -2.51 30.39
N LYS A 10 15.02 -1.49 29.74
CA LYS A 10 16.42 -1.08 29.96
C LYS A 10 16.59 -0.21 31.21
N LEU A 11 15.50 0.24 31.85
CA LEU A 11 15.59 1.07 33.04
C LEU A 11 16.10 0.21 34.23
N PRO A 12 17.19 0.63 34.91
CA PRO A 12 17.71 -0.13 36.04
C PRO A 12 16.67 -0.33 37.14
N GLY A 13 16.52 -1.57 37.60
CA GLY A 13 15.59 -1.91 38.69
C GLY A 13 14.13 -2.04 38.27
N VAL A 14 13.81 -2.00 36.97
CA VAL A 14 12.44 -2.19 36.46
C VAL A 14 12.32 -3.53 35.74
N THR A 15 11.31 -4.32 36.14
CA THR A 15 10.91 -5.56 35.47
C THR A 15 9.46 -5.41 35.03
N ILE A 16 9.19 -5.66 33.75
CA ILE A 16 7.84 -5.56 33.17
C ILE A 16 7.47 -6.94 32.60
N THR A 17 6.35 -7.48 33.05
CA THR A 17 5.81 -8.77 32.59
C THR A 17 4.30 -8.64 32.32
N PRO A 18 3.81 -9.05 31.13
CA PRO A 18 4.58 -9.57 30.00
C PRO A 18 5.48 -8.50 29.37
N ASP A 19 6.41 -8.93 28.54
CA ASP A 19 7.25 -8.04 27.73
C ASP A 19 6.37 -7.04 26.98
N PRO A 20 6.59 -5.71 27.14
CA PRO A 20 5.72 -4.73 26.51
C PRO A 20 6.02 -4.51 25.03
N ILE A 21 7.18 -4.94 24.51
CA ILE A 21 7.61 -4.68 23.12
C ILE A 21 8.28 -5.90 22.44
N PRO A 22 7.74 -7.13 22.57
CA PRO A 22 8.41 -8.34 22.08
C PRO A 22 8.74 -8.28 20.60
N ASN A 23 7.85 -7.66 19.82
CA ASN A 23 7.95 -7.56 18.37
C ASN A 23 9.02 -6.54 17.96
N VAL A 24 8.98 -5.32 18.54
CA VAL A 24 10.03 -4.34 18.28
C VAL A 24 11.40 -4.85 18.73
N ARG A 25 11.44 -5.65 19.81
CA ARG A 25 12.70 -6.24 20.27
C ARG A 25 13.24 -7.32 19.34
N SER A 26 12.39 -8.10 18.67
CA SER A 26 12.83 -9.10 17.68
C SER A 26 13.30 -8.46 16.37
N LEU A 27 12.68 -7.36 15.95
CA LEU A 27 12.97 -6.67 14.69
C LEU A 27 14.11 -5.66 14.78
N ARG A 28 14.42 -5.13 15.97
CA ARG A 28 15.46 -4.09 16.10
C ARG A 28 16.84 -4.62 15.69
N SER A 29 17.53 -3.86 14.87
CA SER A 29 18.92 -4.12 14.47
C SER A 29 19.94 -3.14 15.07
N GLY A 30 19.46 -2.10 15.78
CA GLY A 30 20.34 -1.04 16.28
C GLY A 30 19.71 -0.19 17.39
N SER A 31 20.35 0.94 17.67
CA SER A 31 19.87 1.95 18.63
C SER A 31 20.19 3.34 18.10
N MET A 32 19.34 4.30 18.44
CA MET A 32 19.52 5.71 18.12
C MET A 32 19.81 6.47 19.42
N PHE A 33 20.75 7.42 19.36
CA PHE A 33 20.96 8.39 20.43
C PHE A 33 20.03 9.57 20.20
N SER A 34 19.21 9.91 21.20
CA SER A 34 18.35 11.08 21.13
C SER A 34 19.11 12.31 21.64
N PRO A 35 19.13 13.44 20.89
CA PRO A 35 19.66 14.71 21.40
C PRO A 35 18.81 15.28 22.55
N GLU A 36 17.58 14.78 22.76
CA GLU A 36 16.61 15.31 23.71
C GLU A 36 16.05 14.23 24.64
N PHE A 37 15.50 14.65 25.78
CA PHE A 37 14.81 13.80 26.74
C PHE A 37 13.46 14.40 27.13
N GLY A 38 12.37 13.63 26.98
CA GLY A 38 11.03 14.01 27.45
C GLY A 38 10.31 15.09 26.63
N GLY A 39 10.81 15.47 25.45
CA GLY A 39 10.16 16.44 24.58
C GLY A 39 11.03 16.90 23.41
N MET A 40 10.65 18.02 22.80
CA MET A 40 11.36 18.66 21.67
C MET A 40 11.52 17.76 20.44
N THR A 41 10.50 16.96 20.11
CA THR A 41 10.49 16.02 18.96
C THR A 41 11.04 16.62 17.66
N ALA A 42 10.75 17.89 17.39
CA ALA A 42 11.24 18.61 16.20
C ALA A 42 12.78 18.66 16.08
N ASN A 43 13.51 18.61 17.21
CA ASN A 43 14.96 18.59 17.22
C ASN A 43 15.52 17.25 16.70
N ILE A 44 14.93 16.15 17.14
CA ILE A 44 15.24 14.80 16.64
C ILE A 44 14.91 14.71 15.15
N GLU A 45 13.76 15.25 14.78
CA GLU A 45 13.25 15.26 13.40
C GLU A 45 14.18 16.05 12.47
N PHE A 46 14.66 17.21 12.93
CA PHE A 46 15.65 18.02 12.24
C PHE A 46 16.95 17.24 11.99
N GLU A 47 17.53 16.61 13.02
CA GLU A 47 18.78 15.85 12.84
C GLU A 47 18.56 14.66 11.90
N ALA A 48 17.45 13.93 12.04
CA ALA A 48 17.14 12.77 11.21
C ALA A 48 16.93 13.14 9.74
N LEU A 49 16.25 14.26 9.46
CA LEU A 49 15.93 14.68 8.10
C LEU A 49 17.08 15.43 7.42
N THR A 50 17.94 16.13 8.15
CA THR A 50 18.98 16.98 7.55
C THR A 50 20.41 16.43 7.71
N GLY A 51 20.62 15.55 8.70
CA GLY A 51 21.95 15.13 9.13
C GLY A 51 22.73 16.20 9.90
N PHE A 52 22.18 17.41 10.11
CA PHE A 52 22.82 18.44 10.92
C PHE A 52 22.56 18.18 12.40
N SER A 53 23.64 18.14 13.19
CA SER A 53 23.50 17.92 14.63
C SER A 53 23.22 19.22 15.39
N ASN A 54 22.26 19.15 16.31
CA ASN A 54 21.95 20.17 17.31
C ASN A 54 23.10 20.40 18.29
N ALA A 55 24.07 19.48 18.40
CA ALA A 55 25.26 19.65 19.23
C ALA A 55 26.08 20.91 18.87
N PHE A 56 25.94 21.41 17.64
CA PHE A 56 26.62 22.63 17.17
C PHE A 56 25.78 23.90 17.34
N LEU A 57 24.58 23.80 17.90
CA LEU A 57 23.69 24.94 18.12
C LEU A 57 23.72 25.37 19.60
N PRO A 58 23.40 26.63 19.91
CA PRO A 58 23.24 27.07 21.29
C PRO A 58 22.26 26.17 22.07
N ALA A 59 22.55 25.91 23.34
CA ALA A 59 21.69 25.09 24.19
C ALA A 59 20.24 25.60 24.22
N GLY A 60 19.27 24.69 24.10
CA GLY A 60 17.85 25.01 24.02
C GLY A 60 17.38 25.50 22.65
N SER A 61 18.22 25.37 21.61
CA SER A 61 17.82 25.68 20.24
C SER A 61 16.72 24.75 19.74
N ILE A 62 15.83 25.30 18.91
CA ILE A 62 14.77 24.56 18.22
C ILE A 62 14.86 24.94 16.74
N PRO A 63 15.58 24.16 15.91
CA PRO A 63 15.96 24.59 14.57
C PRO A 63 14.79 24.94 13.65
N TYR A 64 13.70 24.20 13.76
CA TYR A 64 12.45 24.46 13.03
C TYR A 64 11.91 25.88 13.29
N GLN A 65 12.08 26.36 14.52
CA GLN A 65 11.61 27.67 14.95
C GLN A 65 12.65 28.77 14.80
N GLN A 66 13.93 28.48 14.60
CA GLN A 66 14.99 29.49 14.66
C GLN A 66 15.82 29.60 13.39
N TYR A 67 16.06 28.48 12.70
CA TYR A 67 17.07 28.41 11.63
C TYR A 67 16.50 27.99 10.28
N VAL A 68 15.45 27.17 10.24
CA VAL A 68 14.80 26.79 8.96
C VAL A 68 13.84 27.91 8.54
N ARG A 69 14.27 28.68 7.54
CA ARG A 69 13.57 29.87 7.00
C ARG A 69 13.56 29.96 5.48
N THR A 70 14.26 29.04 4.84
CA THR A 70 14.45 28.97 3.40
C THR A 70 14.57 27.50 3.03
N PRO A 71 14.40 27.16 1.73
CA PRO A 71 14.65 25.81 1.24
C PRO A 71 15.99 25.26 1.78
N THR A 72 15.91 24.14 2.48
CA THR A 72 17.02 23.52 3.21
C THR A 72 17.18 22.08 2.76
N PRO A 73 18.39 21.63 2.41
CA PRO A 73 18.64 20.23 2.06
C PRO A 73 18.17 19.29 3.16
N SER A 74 17.42 18.28 2.74
CA SER A 74 16.86 17.25 3.62
C SER A 74 16.75 15.91 2.87
N MET A 75 16.46 14.84 3.61
CA MET A 75 16.10 13.54 3.06
C MET A 75 14.96 13.64 2.05
N ALA A 76 13.97 14.51 2.29
CA ALA A 76 12.87 14.73 1.35
C ALA A 76 13.35 15.37 0.03
N THR A 77 14.25 16.36 0.08
CA THR A 77 14.83 16.92 -1.15
C THR A 77 15.68 15.91 -1.92
N PHE A 78 16.42 15.05 -1.21
CA PHE A 78 17.24 14.00 -1.80
C PHE A 78 16.38 12.92 -2.47
N LEU A 79 15.38 12.38 -1.76
CA LEU A 79 14.46 11.40 -2.32
C LEU A 79 13.73 11.97 -3.55
N LYS A 80 13.35 13.25 -3.52
CA LYS A 80 12.77 13.91 -4.70
C LYS A 80 13.74 14.03 -5.89
N SER A 81 15.04 14.25 -5.65
CA SER A 81 16.00 14.25 -6.76
C SER A 81 16.15 12.87 -7.40
N GLU A 82 15.88 11.80 -6.65
CA GLU A 82 15.83 10.42 -7.14
C GLU A 82 14.46 10.04 -7.74
N GLY A 83 13.53 10.99 -7.87
CA GLY A 83 12.22 10.79 -8.50
C GLY A 83 11.09 10.39 -7.55
N TYR A 84 11.37 10.22 -6.25
CA TYR A 84 10.35 9.88 -5.26
C TYR A 84 9.45 11.08 -4.92
N ARG A 85 8.20 10.81 -4.56
CA ARG A 85 7.33 11.80 -3.91
C ARG A 85 7.53 11.73 -2.40
N ALA A 86 7.93 12.82 -1.76
CA ALA A 86 8.08 12.89 -0.31
C ALA A 86 6.81 13.47 0.34
N ARG A 87 6.14 12.71 1.20
CA ARG A 87 4.95 13.12 1.96
C ARG A 87 5.25 13.11 3.46
N ALA A 88 4.81 14.15 4.17
CA ALA A 88 4.85 14.19 5.63
C ALA A 88 3.46 13.91 6.20
N ILE A 89 3.37 13.13 7.28
CA ILE A 89 2.12 12.89 8.01
C ILE A 89 2.39 13.06 9.50
N HIS A 90 1.58 13.88 10.17
CA HIS A 90 1.65 14.07 11.62
C HIS A 90 0.23 14.32 12.15
N PRO A 91 -0.31 13.49 13.07
CA PRO A 91 -1.68 13.61 13.57
C PRO A 91 -1.86 14.71 14.62
N GLY A 92 -1.14 15.82 14.47
CA GLY A 92 -1.23 17.01 15.29
C GLY A 92 -1.31 18.24 14.41
N THR A 93 -1.58 19.40 14.99
CA THR A 93 -1.79 20.63 14.23
C THR A 93 -0.59 21.00 13.36
N ASN A 94 -0.85 21.53 12.16
CA ASN A 94 0.22 21.84 11.20
C ASN A 94 1.22 22.89 11.69
N TRP A 95 0.78 23.79 12.56
CA TRP A 95 1.57 24.92 13.04
C TRP A 95 2.46 24.53 14.22
N PHE A 96 2.19 23.38 14.85
CA PHE A 96 2.99 22.90 15.97
C PHE A 96 4.44 22.68 15.52
N TRP A 97 5.39 23.26 16.26
CA TRP A 97 6.80 23.37 15.86
C TRP A 97 7.07 24.06 14.52
N ASN A 98 6.14 24.84 13.97
CA ASN A 98 6.26 25.46 12.64
C ASN A 98 6.39 24.43 11.50
N ARG A 99 5.85 23.21 11.66
CA ARG A 99 5.99 22.13 10.67
C ARG A 99 5.48 22.47 9.28
N GLY A 100 4.37 23.19 9.18
CA GLY A 100 3.82 23.60 7.88
C GLY A 100 4.85 24.32 7.00
N ALA A 101 5.51 25.34 7.54
CA ALA A 101 6.55 26.08 6.80
C ALA A 101 7.83 25.25 6.63
N VAL A 102 8.25 24.55 7.69
CA VAL A 102 9.49 23.75 7.67
C VAL A 102 9.43 22.60 6.67
N TYR A 103 8.30 21.89 6.58
CA TYR A 103 8.15 20.81 5.60
C TYR A 103 8.12 21.31 4.17
N ALA A 104 7.57 22.49 3.92
CA ALA A 104 7.69 23.14 2.62
C ALA A 104 9.16 23.47 2.31
N ASP A 105 9.91 24.03 3.26
CA ASP A 105 11.34 24.35 3.11
C ASP A 105 12.23 23.09 3.03
N PHE A 106 11.84 21.98 3.64
CA PHE A 106 12.47 20.67 3.47
C PHE A 106 12.08 20.01 2.15
N GLY A 107 11.19 20.62 1.36
CA GLY A 107 10.84 20.17 0.03
C GLY A 107 9.85 19.02 -0.01
N PHE A 108 9.12 18.72 1.07
CA PHE A 108 8.01 17.76 1.02
C PHE A 108 6.97 18.20 -0.03
N ASN A 109 6.39 17.24 -0.74
CA ASN A 109 5.34 17.47 -1.73
C ASN A 109 4.00 17.83 -1.10
N ASP A 110 3.70 17.24 0.05
CA ASP A 110 2.51 17.54 0.84
C ASP A 110 2.74 17.19 2.32
N PHE A 111 1.88 17.78 3.16
CA PHE A 111 1.85 17.54 4.60
C PHE A 111 0.41 17.28 5.03
N LYS A 112 0.16 16.09 5.58
CA LYS A 112 -1.10 15.72 6.22
C LYS A 112 -1.01 15.96 7.72
N SER A 113 -1.71 16.98 8.19
CA SER A 113 -1.83 17.35 9.61
C SER A 113 -3.21 17.03 10.16
N GLU A 114 -3.43 17.22 11.47
CA GLU A 114 -4.75 17.07 12.12
C GLU A 114 -5.88 17.80 11.37
N GLU A 115 -5.59 18.98 10.81
CA GLU A 115 -6.59 19.78 10.09
C GLU A 115 -7.00 19.20 8.72
N THR A 116 -6.21 18.27 8.18
CA THR A 116 -6.40 17.68 6.84
C THR A 116 -6.60 16.17 6.86
N LEU A 117 -6.23 15.53 7.96
CA LEU A 117 -6.52 14.14 8.24
C LEU A 117 -7.99 14.01 8.66
N PRO A 118 -8.67 12.91 8.31
CA PRO A 118 -9.99 12.64 8.86
C PRO A 118 -9.91 12.42 10.39
N PRO A 119 -11.06 12.37 11.09
CA PRO A 119 -11.08 12.00 12.50
C PRO A 119 -10.35 10.67 12.73
N MET A 120 -9.24 10.75 13.47
CA MET A 120 -8.41 9.62 13.85
C MET A 120 -8.89 9.05 15.18
N GLU A 121 -8.94 7.72 15.28
CA GLU A 121 -9.18 7.07 16.56
C GLU A 121 -8.07 7.43 17.54
N LYS A 122 -8.42 7.63 18.81
CA LYS A 122 -7.48 8.04 19.86
C LYS A 122 -7.20 6.89 20.81
N ARG A 123 -5.93 6.68 21.16
CA ARG A 123 -5.52 5.81 22.27
C ARG A 123 -4.96 6.70 23.38
N GLY A 124 -5.73 6.88 24.44
CA GLY A 124 -5.47 7.95 25.41
C GLY A 124 -5.78 9.32 24.79
N PRO A 125 -4.99 10.37 25.04
CA PRO A 125 -5.30 11.72 24.54
C PRO A 125 -4.93 11.95 23.06
N LEU A 126 -4.16 11.05 22.44
CA LEU A 126 -3.56 11.23 21.11
C LEU A 126 -4.10 10.21 20.10
N ALA A 127 -3.94 10.50 18.81
CA ALA A 127 -4.26 9.56 17.73
C ALA A 127 -3.48 8.25 17.91
N SER A 128 -4.11 7.11 17.63
CA SER A 128 -3.46 5.80 17.66
C SER A 128 -2.59 5.59 16.41
N ASP A 129 -1.51 4.81 16.55
CA ASP A 129 -0.69 4.39 15.41
C ASP A 129 -1.51 3.54 14.40
N ALA A 130 -2.49 2.79 14.91
CA ALA A 130 -3.50 2.04 14.14
C ALA A 130 -4.20 2.88 13.05
N ALA A 131 -4.62 4.08 13.41
CA ALA A 131 -5.42 4.94 12.55
C ALA A 131 -4.67 5.34 11.27
N MET A 132 -3.34 5.20 11.24
CA MET A 132 -2.51 5.49 10.07
C MET A 132 -2.61 4.41 8.98
N THR A 133 -2.82 3.13 9.34
CA THR A 133 -3.04 2.04 8.36
C THR A 133 -4.46 2.09 7.81
N ASP A 134 -5.44 2.38 8.67
CA ASP A 134 -6.83 2.58 8.28
C ASP A 134 -7.01 3.72 7.27
N GLU A 135 -6.13 4.72 7.31
CA GLU A 135 -6.16 5.83 6.37
C GLU A 135 -5.91 5.39 4.92
N ILE A 136 -5.12 4.32 4.69
CA ILE A 136 -4.90 3.79 3.34
C ILE A 136 -6.22 3.25 2.76
N ILE A 137 -6.99 2.50 3.56
CA ILE A 137 -8.30 1.97 3.16
C ILE A 137 -9.30 3.11 2.94
N ARG A 138 -9.31 4.13 3.82
CA ARG A 138 -10.19 5.30 3.67
C ARG A 138 -9.88 6.12 2.42
N GLU A 139 -8.61 6.41 2.15
CA GLU A 139 -8.20 7.14 0.93
C GLU A 139 -8.54 6.32 -0.31
N ALA A 140 -8.38 5.01 -0.27
CA ALA A 140 -8.73 4.13 -1.37
C ALA A 140 -10.24 4.06 -1.61
N ASP A 141 -11.06 3.88 -0.58
CA ASP A 141 -12.53 3.93 -0.68
C ASP A 141 -13.00 5.27 -1.25
N ALA A 142 -12.47 6.39 -0.74
CA ALA A 142 -12.80 7.72 -1.24
C ALA A 142 -12.43 7.89 -2.72
N PHE A 143 -11.26 7.39 -3.14
CA PHE A 143 -10.84 7.42 -4.54
C PHE A 143 -11.77 6.58 -5.42
N ILE A 144 -12.08 5.34 -5.05
CA ILE A 144 -13.00 4.46 -5.78
C ILE A 144 -14.38 5.12 -5.94
N ARG A 145 -14.93 5.66 -4.86
CA ARG A 145 -16.24 6.35 -4.87
C ARG A 145 -16.25 7.61 -5.71
N SER A 146 -15.11 8.30 -5.86
CA SER A 146 -15.03 9.51 -6.69
C SER A 146 -15.32 9.24 -8.18
N PHE A 147 -15.20 8.00 -8.63
CA PHE A 147 -15.59 7.55 -9.98
C PHE A 147 -17.03 7.01 -10.05
N GLY A 148 -17.82 7.15 -8.98
CA GLY A 148 -19.19 6.67 -8.92
C GLY A 148 -19.32 5.17 -8.67
N TYR A 149 -18.24 4.47 -8.32
CA TYR A 149 -18.28 3.06 -7.95
C TYR A 149 -18.79 2.92 -6.51
N ILE A 150 -19.82 2.09 -6.31
CA ILE A 150 -20.43 1.87 -5.00
C ILE A 150 -19.98 0.51 -4.49
N MET A 151 -19.22 0.51 -3.40
CA MET A 151 -18.77 -0.74 -2.77
C MET A 151 -19.94 -1.51 -2.14
N PRO A 152 -19.87 -2.85 -2.10
CA PRO A 152 -20.85 -3.65 -1.41
C PRO A 152 -20.82 -3.40 0.11
N PRO A 153 -21.94 -3.57 0.84
CA PRO A 153 -22.00 -3.26 2.27
C PRO A 153 -20.94 -3.94 3.14
N PHE A 154 -20.51 -5.16 2.79
CA PHE A 154 -19.52 -5.90 3.56
C PHE A 154 -18.11 -5.29 3.52
N ALA A 155 -17.84 -4.40 2.57
CA ALA A 155 -16.60 -3.62 2.55
C ALA A 155 -16.41 -2.77 3.81
N TYR A 156 -17.49 -2.50 4.54
CA TYR A 156 -17.50 -1.62 5.72
C TYR A 156 -17.77 -2.35 7.03
N TRP A 157 -17.82 -3.68 7.03
CA TRP A 157 -18.04 -4.43 8.27
C TRP A 157 -16.82 -4.33 9.19
N SER A 158 -17.06 -4.16 10.50
CA SER A 158 -15.99 -4.28 11.49
C SER A 158 -15.53 -5.75 11.62
N PRO A 159 -14.36 -6.03 12.22
CA PRO A 159 -13.95 -7.40 12.53
C PRO A 159 -14.99 -8.19 13.33
N GLU A 160 -15.67 -7.55 14.30
CA GLU A 160 -16.73 -8.17 15.10
C GLU A 160 -17.95 -8.52 14.25
N GLU A 161 -18.36 -7.64 13.33
CA GLU A 161 -19.47 -7.91 12.42
C GLU A 161 -19.14 -9.04 11.45
N MET A 162 -17.91 -9.08 10.92
CA MET A 162 -17.44 -10.18 10.08
C MET A 162 -17.47 -11.51 10.85
N LYS A 163 -17.00 -11.53 12.09
CA LYS A 163 -17.03 -12.71 12.96
C LYS A 163 -18.46 -13.17 13.27
N ALA A 164 -19.35 -12.23 13.59
CA ALA A 164 -20.75 -12.55 13.87
C ALA A 164 -21.49 -13.13 12.65
N ARG A 165 -21.07 -12.76 11.43
CA ARG A 165 -21.69 -13.18 10.16
C ARG A 165 -20.95 -14.31 9.46
N GLN A 166 -19.95 -14.92 10.08
CA GLN A 166 -19.06 -15.89 9.44
C GLN A 166 -19.82 -17.07 8.81
N VAL A 167 -20.83 -17.58 9.50
CA VAL A 167 -21.64 -18.72 9.05
C VAL A 167 -22.57 -18.31 7.91
N ASP A 168 -23.36 -17.26 8.12
CA ASP A 168 -24.40 -16.82 7.18
C ASP A 168 -23.80 -16.21 5.89
N SER A 169 -22.60 -15.63 5.98
CA SER A 169 -21.88 -15.01 4.87
C SER A 169 -20.60 -15.76 4.49
N SER A 170 -20.57 -17.08 4.71
CA SER A 170 -19.39 -17.94 4.48
C SER A 170 -18.76 -17.82 3.08
N ALA A 171 -19.54 -17.46 2.06
CA ALA A 171 -19.05 -17.24 0.70
C ALA A 171 -18.02 -16.10 0.59
N ILE A 172 -18.12 -15.07 1.43
CA ILE A 172 -17.17 -13.95 1.48
C ILE A 172 -15.78 -14.48 1.84
N PHE A 173 -15.70 -15.29 2.89
CA PHE A 173 -14.44 -15.80 3.42
C PHE A 173 -13.89 -16.94 2.57
N THR A 174 -14.75 -17.90 2.19
CA THR A 174 -14.32 -19.05 1.36
C THR A 174 -13.88 -18.67 -0.05
N SER A 175 -14.39 -17.56 -0.59
CA SER A 175 -13.98 -17.04 -1.91
C SER A 175 -13.00 -15.87 -1.81
N ARG A 176 -12.54 -15.56 -0.60
CA ARG A 176 -11.56 -14.50 -0.30
C ARG A 176 -11.93 -13.13 -0.89
N LEU A 177 -13.19 -12.72 -0.69
CA LEU A 177 -13.69 -11.40 -1.07
C LEU A 177 -13.26 -10.35 -0.05
N GLY A 178 -13.11 -9.09 -0.46
CA GLY A 178 -12.79 -7.98 0.45
C GLY A 178 -11.52 -7.23 0.09
N TRP A 179 -11.06 -6.39 1.03
CA TRP A 179 -9.87 -5.55 0.91
C TRP A 179 -8.59 -6.37 0.89
N ASP A 180 -7.63 -5.96 0.07
CA ASP A 180 -6.29 -6.52 0.02
C ASP A 180 -5.31 -5.39 -0.32
N ILE A 181 -4.21 -5.35 0.43
CA ILE A 181 -3.15 -4.36 0.31
C ILE A 181 -1.86 -5.15 0.32
N THR A 182 -1.02 -4.93 -0.68
CA THR A 182 0.26 -5.61 -0.77
C THR A 182 1.36 -4.67 -1.22
N ASP A 183 2.53 -4.84 -0.61
CA ASP A 183 3.81 -4.31 -1.06
C ASP A 183 4.73 -5.45 -1.56
N TYR A 184 4.13 -6.62 -1.80
CA TYR A 184 4.79 -7.86 -2.23
C TYR A 184 5.90 -8.32 -1.26
N GLY A 185 5.78 -7.96 0.02
CA GLY A 185 6.73 -8.27 1.08
C GLY A 185 8.04 -7.50 0.97
N GLN A 186 8.06 -6.36 0.25
CA GLN A 186 9.27 -5.58 -0.02
C GLN A 186 9.44 -4.36 0.90
N GLY A 187 8.43 -3.98 1.69
CA GLY A 187 8.50 -2.81 2.58
C GLY A 187 8.52 -1.47 1.84
N LYS A 188 8.08 -1.43 0.57
CA LYS A 188 8.15 -0.26 -0.33
C LYS A 188 6.83 0.02 -1.03
N PHE A 189 5.73 0.05 -0.27
CA PHE A 189 4.38 0.16 -0.82
C PHE A 189 4.20 1.28 -1.86
N ASP A 190 4.74 2.48 -1.61
CA ASP A 190 4.58 3.64 -2.51
C ASP A 190 5.19 3.42 -3.91
N ASP A 191 6.26 2.62 -4.01
CA ASP A 191 6.94 2.33 -5.28
C ASP A 191 6.45 1.01 -5.90
N LEU A 192 6.26 0.00 -5.05
CA LEU A 192 5.95 -1.36 -5.42
C LEU A 192 4.84 -1.83 -4.49
N GLY A 193 3.62 -1.80 -5.03
CA GLY A 193 2.45 -2.09 -4.24
C GLY A 193 1.17 -2.04 -5.06
N LEU A 194 0.12 -2.60 -4.48
CA LEU A 194 -1.19 -2.60 -5.09
C LEU A 194 -2.25 -2.57 -4.00
N PHE A 195 -3.26 -1.75 -4.23
CA PHE A 195 -4.48 -1.76 -3.45
C PHE A 195 -5.59 -2.40 -4.27
N LEU A 196 -6.35 -3.33 -3.68
CA LEU A 196 -7.49 -3.93 -4.36
C LEU A 196 -8.62 -4.34 -3.42
N PHE A 197 -9.79 -4.52 -4.02
CA PHE A 197 -10.95 -5.11 -3.39
C PHE A 197 -11.56 -6.16 -4.31
N THR A 198 -11.63 -7.40 -3.84
CA THR A 198 -12.27 -8.50 -4.56
C THR A 198 -13.77 -8.45 -4.28
N VAL A 199 -14.54 -8.06 -5.30
CA VAL A 199 -15.98 -7.80 -5.18
C VAL A 199 -16.77 -9.11 -5.24
N ARG A 200 -16.31 -10.02 -6.10
CA ARG A 200 -16.90 -11.34 -6.31
C ARG A 200 -15.83 -12.29 -6.84
N ASN A 201 -15.95 -13.56 -6.52
CA ASN A 201 -15.04 -14.59 -6.99
C ASN A 201 -15.75 -15.94 -6.99
N GLY A 202 -15.48 -16.73 -8.01
CA GLY A 202 -15.99 -18.09 -8.13
C GLY A 202 -15.14 -19.11 -7.38
N ARG A 203 -15.43 -20.40 -7.62
CA ARG A 203 -14.66 -21.52 -7.09
C ARG A 203 -13.97 -22.27 -8.21
N TYR A 204 -12.74 -22.67 -7.98
CA TYR A 204 -11.95 -23.41 -8.97
C TYR A 204 -12.62 -24.74 -9.37
N GLU A 205 -13.29 -25.41 -8.43
CA GLU A 205 -14.04 -26.65 -8.68
C GLU A 205 -15.25 -26.47 -9.61
N ASP A 206 -15.87 -25.29 -9.61
CA ASP A 206 -16.96 -24.95 -10.51
C ASP A 206 -16.39 -24.65 -11.91
N MET A 207 -15.24 -23.97 -11.96
CA MET A 207 -14.51 -23.72 -13.20
C MET A 207 -14.12 -25.00 -13.93
N LYS A 208 -13.61 -26.02 -13.22
CA LYS A 208 -13.29 -27.34 -13.81
C LYS A 208 -14.51 -28.02 -14.46
N LYS A 209 -15.71 -27.78 -13.91
CA LYS A 209 -16.96 -28.36 -14.42
C LYS A 209 -17.59 -27.51 -15.52
N GLY A 210 -17.12 -26.28 -15.72
CA GLY A 210 -17.74 -25.32 -16.64
C GLY A 210 -19.15 -24.89 -16.21
N MET A 211 -19.50 -25.04 -14.94
CA MET A 211 -20.83 -24.72 -14.39
C MET A 211 -20.71 -24.04 -13.04
N GLY A 212 -21.56 -23.04 -12.77
CA GLY A 212 -21.53 -22.25 -11.54
C GLY A 212 -20.96 -20.85 -11.75
N MET A 213 -20.35 -20.27 -10.72
CA MET A 213 -19.71 -18.97 -10.82
C MET A 213 -18.29 -19.13 -11.35
N LEU A 214 -18.09 -18.85 -12.64
CA LEU A 214 -16.84 -19.07 -13.36
C LEU A 214 -15.96 -17.82 -13.47
N TYR A 215 -16.35 -16.74 -12.81
CA TYR A 215 -15.79 -15.41 -12.99
C TYR A 215 -15.48 -14.74 -11.66
N ALA A 216 -14.58 -13.77 -11.70
CA ALA A 216 -14.26 -12.88 -10.61
C ALA A 216 -14.31 -11.41 -11.08
N GLU A 217 -14.42 -10.50 -10.12
CA GLU A 217 -14.31 -9.07 -10.35
C GLU A 217 -13.53 -8.43 -9.21
N LYS A 218 -12.56 -7.60 -9.56
CA LYS A 218 -11.83 -6.77 -8.61
C LYS A 218 -11.88 -5.30 -9.03
N ILE A 219 -11.82 -4.43 -8.03
CA ILE A 219 -11.53 -3.01 -8.23
C ILE A 219 -10.20 -2.71 -7.55
N MET A 220 -9.31 -2.02 -8.23
CA MET A 220 -7.93 -1.82 -7.80
C MET A 220 -7.51 -0.37 -8.01
N ILE A 221 -6.47 0.02 -7.29
CA ILE A 221 -5.84 1.33 -7.44
C ILE A 221 -4.36 1.11 -7.65
N SER A 222 -3.85 1.61 -8.78
CA SER A 222 -2.43 1.89 -8.92
C SER A 222 -2.24 3.37 -8.66
N ARG A 223 -1.49 3.70 -7.60
CA ARG A 223 -1.07 5.08 -7.35
C ARG A 223 -0.12 5.52 -8.46
N LYS A 224 -0.01 6.82 -8.67
CA LYS A 224 0.89 7.40 -9.68
C LYS A 224 2.31 6.84 -9.54
N GLU A 225 2.84 6.25 -10.61
CA GLU A 225 4.13 5.57 -10.72
C GLU A 225 4.34 4.36 -9.77
N GLN A 226 3.29 3.89 -9.08
CA GLN A 226 3.35 2.69 -8.23
C GLN A 226 3.26 1.44 -9.11
N MET A 227 4.27 0.58 -9.01
CA MET A 227 4.45 -0.62 -9.81
C MET A 227 3.77 -1.84 -9.20
N SER A 228 2.96 -2.53 -10.00
CA SER A 228 2.62 -3.94 -9.84
C SER A 228 3.65 -4.78 -10.61
N PRO A 229 4.41 -5.65 -9.94
CA PRO A 229 5.58 -6.32 -10.50
C PRO A 229 5.22 -7.31 -11.61
N MET A 230 6.24 -7.67 -12.39
CA MET A 230 6.11 -8.57 -13.54
C MET A 230 5.65 -9.97 -13.08
N HIS A 231 4.47 -10.37 -13.51
CA HIS A 231 3.90 -11.67 -13.20
C HIS A 231 3.07 -12.23 -14.35
N ARG A 232 2.69 -13.49 -14.22
CA ARG A 232 1.72 -14.16 -15.08
C ARG A 232 0.80 -15.04 -14.26
N HIS A 233 -0.31 -15.43 -14.88
CA HIS A 233 -1.20 -16.46 -14.36
C HIS A 233 -1.00 -17.77 -15.11
N ASN A 234 -1.11 -18.91 -14.41
CA ASN A 234 -1.11 -20.23 -15.04
C ASN A 234 -2.47 -20.54 -15.67
N ILE A 235 -3.54 -20.03 -15.06
CA ILE A 235 -4.91 -20.42 -15.40
C ILE A 235 -5.81 -19.21 -15.65
N LYS A 236 -5.70 -18.15 -14.84
CA LYS A 236 -6.59 -17.00 -14.95
C LYS A 236 -6.42 -16.29 -16.30
N ALA A 237 -7.55 -16.08 -16.98
CA ALA A 237 -7.67 -15.10 -18.04
C ALA A 237 -8.36 -13.86 -17.47
N GLU A 238 -7.85 -12.67 -17.78
CA GLU A 238 -8.36 -11.43 -17.19
C GLU A 238 -8.41 -10.30 -18.19
N ASP A 239 -9.42 -9.46 -18.04
CA ASP A 239 -9.47 -8.14 -18.64
C ASP A 239 -9.02 -7.12 -17.60
N ILE A 240 -7.90 -6.45 -17.87
CA ILE A 240 -7.42 -5.31 -17.09
C ILE A 240 -7.97 -4.04 -17.73
N ILE A 241 -8.75 -3.28 -16.97
CA ILE A 241 -9.60 -2.19 -17.46
C ILE A 241 -9.18 -0.89 -16.79
N ASN A 242 -8.83 0.15 -17.55
CA ASN A 242 -8.70 1.49 -17.00
C ASN A 242 -10.10 2.09 -16.80
N ARG A 243 -10.63 2.06 -15.57
CA ARG A 243 -11.97 2.59 -15.25
C ARG A 243 -11.98 4.12 -15.14
N GLY A 244 -10.83 4.76 -14.96
CA GLY A 244 -10.73 6.20 -14.78
C GLY A 244 -9.42 6.65 -14.14
N GLY A 245 -9.17 7.95 -14.18
CA GLY A 245 -7.96 8.55 -13.62
C GLY A 245 -6.91 8.76 -14.69
N GLY A 246 -5.69 8.28 -14.43
CA GLY A 246 -4.52 8.39 -15.30
C GLY A 246 -4.53 7.48 -16.52
N LYS A 247 -3.34 7.28 -17.07
CA LYS A 247 -3.11 6.28 -18.11
C LYS A 247 -2.53 5.04 -17.45
N LEU A 248 -3.14 3.88 -17.70
CA LEU A 248 -2.61 2.61 -17.20
C LEU A 248 -1.59 2.10 -18.22
N VAL A 249 -0.36 1.90 -17.77
CA VAL A 249 0.72 1.38 -18.60
C VAL A 249 0.96 -0.07 -18.22
N LEU A 250 1.05 -0.95 -19.22
CA LEU A 250 1.40 -2.35 -19.03
C LEU A 250 2.64 -2.67 -19.86
N GLU A 251 3.68 -3.19 -19.21
CA GLU A 251 4.81 -3.83 -19.90
C GLU A 251 4.48 -5.29 -20.12
N LEU A 252 4.56 -5.77 -21.37
CA LEU A 252 4.08 -7.10 -21.74
C LEU A 252 5.18 -7.99 -22.35
N PHE A 253 5.15 -9.27 -22.03
CA PHE A 253 5.93 -10.33 -22.69
C PHE A 253 5.07 -11.57 -22.92
N MET A 254 5.37 -12.33 -23.98
CA MET A 254 4.85 -13.69 -24.14
C MET A 254 5.71 -14.68 -23.34
N HIS A 255 5.13 -15.82 -22.98
CA HIS A 255 5.91 -16.88 -22.35
C HIS A 255 6.70 -17.73 -23.36
N ASP A 256 7.83 -18.26 -22.93
CA ASP A 256 8.57 -19.31 -23.64
C ASP A 256 7.96 -20.70 -23.37
N ARG A 257 8.60 -21.76 -23.88
CA ARG A 257 8.11 -23.15 -23.73
C ARG A 257 8.08 -23.65 -22.28
N ASP A 258 8.90 -23.07 -21.41
CA ASP A 258 9.01 -23.44 -20.00
C ASP A 258 8.16 -22.51 -19.12
N GLY A 259 7.41 -21.58 -19.73
CA GLY A 259 6.59 -20.59 -19.03
C GLY A 259 7.38 -19.38 -18.52
N GLY A 260 8.67 -19.26 -18.87
CA GLY A 260 9.50 -18.08 -18.62
C GLY A 260 9.16 -16.93 -19.56
N ILE A 261 9.85 -15.79 -19.46
CA ILE A 261 9.67 -14.66 -20.39
C ILE A 261 10.41 -14.97 -21.70
N ASP A 262 9.72 -14.87 -22.84
CA ASP A 262 10.37 -14.87 -24.16
C ASP A 262 10.74 -13.41 -24.54
N PRO A 263 12.03 -13.04 -24.55
CA PRO A 263 12.46 -11.67 -24.83
C PRO A 263 12.44 -11.32 -26.32
N ARG A 264 11.99 -12.22 -27.20
CA ARG A 264 12.01 -12.05 -28.66
C ARG A 264 10.63 -12.19 -29.29
N ALA A 265 9.70 -12.89 -28.64
CA ALA A 265 8.35 -13.06 -29.15
C ALA A 265 7.59 -11.73 -29.24
N GLU A 266 6.92 -11.51 -30.38
CA GLU A 266 5.96 -10.41 -30.52
C GLU A 266 4.78 -10.65 -29.58
N VAL A 267 4.45 -9.66 -28.77
CA VAL A 267 3.24 -9.65 -27.94
C VAL A 267 2.05 -9.43 -28.85
N SER A 268 1.02 -10.27 -28.70
CA SER A 268 -0.25 -10.15 -29.42
C SER A 268 -1.41 -10.30 -28.45
N VAL A 269 -2.03 -9.18 -28.07
CA VAL A 269 -3.11 -9.13 -27.07
C VAL A 269 -4.35 -8.42 -27.62
N PRO A 270 -5.58 -8.85 -27.30
CA PRO A 270 -6.78 -8.09 -27.58
C PRO A 270 -6.87 -6.85 -26.69
N VAL A 271 -7.15 -5.69 -27.29
CA VAL A 271 -7.50 -4.44 -26.62
C VAL A 271 -8.87 -4.03 -27.14
N ASP A 272 -9.86 -3.98 -26.25
CA ASP A 272 -11.27 -3.70 -26.59
C ASP A 272 -11.79 -4.54 -27.79
N GLY A 273 -11.36 -5.80 -27.88
CA GLY A 273 -11.72 -6.74 -28.95
C GLY A 273 -10.89 -6.63 -30.24
N THR A 274 -9.94 -5.69 -30.34
CA THR A 274 -9.02 -5.55 -31.48
C THR A 274 -7.63 -6.08 -31.13
N ILE A 275 -6.99 -6.84 -32.01
CA ILE A 275 -5.63 -7.35 -31.74
C ILE A 275 -4.60 -6.24 -31.87
N HIS A 276 -3.84 -6.00 -30.79
CA HIS A 276 -2.68 -5.13 -30.76
C HIS A 276 -1.39 -5.95 -30.69
N ARG A 277 -0.39 -5.51 -31.45
CA ARG A 277 0.92 -6.13 -31.53
C ARG A 277 2.00 -5.18 -31.05
N LEU A 278 2.89 -5.70 -30.21
CA LEU A 278 4.00 -4.95 -29.60
C LEU A 278 5.25 -5.83 -29.64
N PRO A 279 6.47 -5.25 -29.72
CA PRO A 279 7.67 -6.02 -29.45
C PRO A 279 7.65 -6.56 -28.00
N ALA A 280 8.46 -7.59 -27.71
CA ALA A 280 8.71 -8.04 -26.35
C ALA A 280 9.15 -6.86 -25.46
N GLY A 281 8.53 -6.71 -24.28
CA GLY A 281 8.75 -5.56 -23.38
C GLY A 281 8.09 -4.26 -23.86
N GLY A 282 7.23 -4.35 -24.86
CA GLY A 282 6.48 -3.21 -25.35
C GLY A 282 5.50 -2.68 -24.30
N LEU A 283 5.35 -1.35 -24.27
CA LEU A 283 4.47 -0.66 -23.34
C LEU A 283 3.11 -0.44 -23.97
N LEU A 284 2.11 -1.19 -23.52
CA LEU A 284 0.71 -0.94 -23.84
C LEU A 284 0.18 0.16 -22.94
N LYS A 285 -0.48 1.17 -23.52
CA LYS A 285 -0.99 2.34 -22.81
C LYS A 285 -2.51 2.39 -22.96
N LEU A 286 -3.24 2.17 -21.86
CA LEU A 286 -4.70 2.21 -21.83
C LEU A 286 -5.20 3.55 -21.30
N ASP A 287 -5.95 4.28 -22.12
CA ASP A 287 -6.71 5.44 -21.68
C ASP A 287 -7.98 5.05 -20.90
N PRO A 288 -8.56 5.95 -20.09
CA PRO A 288 -9.81 5.71 -19.41
C PRO A 288 -10.90 5.18 -20.36
N GLY A 289 -11.48 4.04 -20.00
CA GLY A 289 -12.50 3.33 -20.78
C GLY A 289 -11.97 2.15 -21.60
N GLN A 290 -10.65 2.01 -21.75
CA GLN A 290 -10.04 0.90 -22.50
C GLN A 290 -9.68 -0.28 -21.60
N SER A 291 -9.68 -1.48 -22.18
CA SER A 291 -9.22 -2.71 -21.55
C SER A 291 -8.32 -3.55 -22.44
N VAL A 292 -7.48 -4.37 -21.80
CA VAL A 292 -6.70 -5.42 -22.46
C VAL A 292 -7.07 -6.78 -21.89
N THR A 293 -7.23 -7.78 -22.76
CA THR A 293 -7.40 -9.17 -22.35
C THR A 293 -6.03 -9.86 -22.27
N LEU A 294 -5.67 -10.31 -21.08
CA LEU A 294 -4.45 -11.07 -20.80
C LEU A 294 -4.84 -12.53 -20.61
N LEU A 295 -4.42 -13.37 -21.57
CA LEU A 295 -4.60 -14.80 -21.50
C LEU A 295 -3.53 -15.45 -20.61
N PRO A 296 -3.76 -16.68 -20.10
CA PRO A 296 -2.78 -17.38 -19.29
C PRO A 296 -1.41 -17.44 -19.97
N GLY A 297 -0.35 -17.18 -19.20
CA GLY A 297 1.01 -17.12 -19.70
C GLY A 297 1.44 -15.80 -20.35
N VAL A 298 0.56 -14.80 -20.48
CA VAL A 298 1.00 -13.44 -20.84
C VAL A 298 1.60 -12.78 -19.59
N TRP A 299 2.90 -12.51 -19.65
CA TRP A 299 3.63 -11.81 -18.60
C TRP A 299 3.33 -10.32 -18.66
N HIS A 300 3.02 -9.74 -17.51
CA HIS A 300 2.66 -8.33 -17.41
C HIS A 300 3.10 -7.70 -16.09
N ALA A 301 3.57 -6.46 -16.18
CA ALA A 301 3.72 -5.52 -15.08
C ALA A 301 2.91 -4.27 -15.40
N PHE A 302 2.41 -3.54 -14.41
CA PHE A 302 1.62 -2.34 -14.69
C PHE A 302 1.76 -1.24 -13.64
N TRP A 303 1.58 0.00 -14.08
CA TRP A 303 1.61 1.20 -13.25
C TRP A 303 0.75 2.33 -13.83
N ALA A 304 0.41 3.30 -13.00
CA ALA A 304 -0.32 4.49 -13.40
C ALA A 304 0.63 5.62 -13.83
N GLU A 305 0.56 6.06 -15.08
CA GLU A 305 1.33 7.21 -15.60
C GLU A 305 0.56 8.52 -15.37
N GLY A 306 1.25 9.50 -14.77
CA GLY A 306 0.78 10.89 -14.65
C GLY A 306 -0.11 11.19 -13.43
N LYS A 307 -1.10 10.34 -13.14
CA LYS A 307 -1.98 10.41 -11.94
C LYS A 307 -2.49 9.00 -11.59
N ASP A 308 -3.00 8.82 -10.38
CA ASP A 308 -3.63 7.57 -9.92
C ASP A 308 -4.68 7.04 -10.92
N VAL A 309 -4.75 5.72 -11.04
CA VAL A 309 -5.69 5.01 -11.92
C VAL A 309 -6.59 4.11 -11.09
N LEU A 310 -7.90 4.20 -11.36
CA LEU A 310 -8.87 3.20 -10.94
C LEU A 310 -8.87 2.07 -11.97
N ILE A 311 -8.50 0.88 -11.55
CA ILE A 311 -8.40 -0.30 -12.42
C ILE A 311 -9.56 -1.24 -12.08
N GLY A 312 -10.23 -1.76 -13.10
CA GLY A 312 -11.12 -2.90 -12.96
C GLY A 312 -10.43 -4.17 -13.45
N GLU A 313 -10.66 -5.28 -12.78
CA GLU A 313 -10.33 -6.62 -13.26
C GLU A 313 -11.64 -7.38 -13.44
N VAL A 314 -11.89 -7.91 -14.63
CA VAL A 314 -12.94 -8.91 -14.87
C VAL A 314 -12.25 -10.15 -15.40
N SER A 315 -12.34 -11.25 -14.68
CA SER A 315 -11.52 -12.43 -14.97
C SER A 315 -12.30 -13.72 -14.84
N THR A 316 -11.70 -14.83 -15.27
CA THR A 316 -12.06 -16.15 -14.73
C THR A 316 -11.76 -16.21 -13.23
N VAL A 317 -12.14 -17.32 -12.57
CA VAL A 317 -11.90 -17.51 -11.13
C VAL A 317 -10.46 -17.17 -10.74
N ASN A 318 -10.32 -16.40 -9.66
CA ASN A 318 -9.04 -15.93 -9.14
C ASN A 318 -8.58 -16.79 -7.95
N ASP A 319 -7.32 -17.23 -7.97
CA ASP A 319 -6.62 -17.83 -6.83
C ASP A 319 -5.25 -17.17 -6.64
N ASP A 320 -5.22 -16.12 -5.83
CA ASP A 320 -4.01 -15.36 -5.55
C ASP A 320 -2.92 -16.16 -4.82
N ARG A 321 -3.24 -17.31 -4.21
CA ARG A 321 -2.27 -18.12 -3.45
C ARG A 321 -1.44 -19.04 -4.33
N THR A 322 -1.96 -19.45 -5.48
CA THR A 322 -1.33 -20.51 -6.30
C THR A 322 -1.21 -20.18 -7.78
N ASP A 323 -1.96 -19.20 -8.29
CA ASP A 323 -1.98 -18.91 -9.73
C ASP A 323 -0.96 -17.84 -10.16
N ASN A 324 -0.45 -17.05 -9.21
CA ASN A 324 0.51 -15.98 -9.48
C ASN A 324 1.94 -16.52 -9.57
N VAL A 325 2.58 -16.34 -10.73
CA VAL A 325 4.02 -16.59 -10.91
C VAL A 325 4.72 -15.27 -11.17
N PHE A 326 5.50 -14.82 -10.21
CA PHE A 326 6.31 -13.60 -10.31
C PHE A 326 7.66 -13.88 -10.97
N ARG A 327 8.20 -12.89 -11.67
CA ARG A 327 9.53 -12.98 -12.29
C ARG A 327 10.61 -12.98 -11.20
N GLU A 328 10.50 -12.05 -10.26
CA GLU A 328 11.33 -12.01 -9.07
C GLU A 328 10.78 -12.95 -7.99
N PRO A 329 11.63 -13.53 -7.13
CA PRO A 329 11.19 -14.38 -6.02
C PRO A 329 10.61 -13.55 -4.86
N ILE A 330 9.48 -12.90 -5.11
CA ILE A 330 8.76 -12.02 -4.18
C ILE A 330 7.46 -12.65 -3.68
N GLY A 331 6.96 -12.18 -2.55
CA GLY A 331 5.68 -12.62 -1.98
C GLY A 331 4.47 -11.97 -2.64
N ARG A 332 3.27 -12.54 -2.45
CA ARG A 332 2.00 -11.92 -2.89
C ARG A 332 1.35 -11.07 -1.81
N PHE A 333 1.52 -11.43 -0.55
CA PHE A 333 0.94 -10.73 0.59
C PHE A 333 2.06 -10.08 1.40
N ALA A 334 1.76 -8.90 1.95
CA ALA A 334 2.61 -8.28 2.96
C ALA A 334 2.40 -9.00 4.30
N ASP A 335 3.47 -9.16 5.07
CA ASP A 335 3.33 -9.52 6.48
C ASP A 335 2.97 -8.26 7.27
N ILE A 336 1.69 -8.16 7.66
CA ILE A 336 1.22 -7.08 8.53
C ILE A 336 1.16 -7.63 9.96
N GLU A 337 2.04 -7.12 10.82
CA GLU A 337 2.03 -7.47 12.23
C GLU A 337 1.11 -6.52 13.01
N GLU A 338 -0.16 -6.92 13.15
CA GLU A 338 -1.21 -6.18 13.84
C GLU A 338 -0.90 -6.00 15.35
N ASP A 339 -0.60 -4.77 15.78
CA ASP A 339 -0.38 -4.37 17.17
C ASP A 339 -1.67 -3.88 17.87
N THR A 340 -2.79 -3.88 17.15
CA THR A 340 -4.13 -3.40 17.55
C THR A 340 -5.22 -4.06 16.68
N PRO A 341 -6.52 -4.04 17.07
CA PRO A 341 -7.59 -4.46 16.17
C PRO A 341 -7.72 -3.51 14.96
N PRO A 342 -7.85 -4.03 13.72
CA PRO A 342 -7.98 -3.22 12.51
C PRO A 342 -9.42 -2.70 12.31
N LEU A 343 -9.60 -1.62 11.55
CA LEU A 343 -10.96 -1.09 11.22
C LEU A 343 -11.76 -2.06 10.33
N HIS A 344 -11.09 -2.69 9.37
CA HIS A 344 -11.63 -3.71 8.48
C HIS A 344 -10.61 -4.84 8.35
N LEU A 345 -11.06 -6.09 8.27
CA LEU A 345 -10.16 -7.21 8.00
C LEU A 345 -9.73 -7.20 6.53
N LEU A 346 -8.44 -7.36 6.27
CA LEU A 346 -7.95 -7.70 4.95
C LEU A 346 -8.21 -9.17 4.67
N VAL A 347 -8.21 -9.54 3.40
CA VAL A 347 -8.34 -10.93 2.95
C VAL A 347 -7.25 -11.83 3.56
N ALA A 348 -6.06 -11.29 3.83
CA ALA A 348 -4.98 -12.01 4.50
C ALA A 348 -5.30 -12.35 5.98
N ASP A 349 -6.16 -11.57 6.64
CA ASP A 349 -6.45 -11.69 8.07
C ASP A 349 -7.48 -12.77 8.41
N TYR A 350 -8.27 -13.22 7.43
CA TYR A 350 -9.40 -14.13 7.68
C TYR A 350 -8.98 -15.41 8.41
N ASP A 351 -7.87 -16.03 8.00
CA ASP A 351 -7.40 -17.28 8.59
C ASP A 351 -6.99 -17.07 10.07
N LYS A 352 -6.46 -15.89 10.43
CA LYS A 352 -6.05 -15.54 11.80
C LYS A 352 -7.24 -15.16 12.69
N TRP A 353 -8.20 -14.42 12.15
CA TRP A 353 -9.28 -13.82 12.94
C TRP A 353 -10.55 -14.67 13.03
N LEU A 354 -10.80 -15.50 12.02
CA LEU A 354 -12.05 -16.23 11.85
C LEU A 354 -11.91 -17.74 12.04
N GLY A 355 -10.67 -18.28 12.06
CA GLY A 355 -10.38 -19.68 12.40
C GLY A 355 -10.06 -20.53 11.18
#